data_AF-A0A5C9E9T3-F1
#
_entry.id   AF-A0A5C9E9T3-F1
#
_cell.length_a   1.000
_cell.length_b   1.000
_cell.length_c   1.000
_cell.angle_alpha   90.00
_cell.angle_beta   90.00
_cell.angle_gamma   90.00
#
_symmetry.space_group_name_H-M   'P 1'
#
loop_
_entity.id
_entity.type
_entity.pdbx_description
1 polymer ?
#
loop_
_entity_poly.entity_id
_entity_poly.type
_entity_poly.pdbx_seq_one_letter_code
_entity_poly.pdbx_strand_id
1 'polypeptide(L)' 'MNDDDIPPPICYICKKDFKEKVDRLYYCICDIAVCNDCINSVKKNDTTWLCPKCNEENNLEESRLIRPE' A
#
# COMPACT_ATOMS: atom_id res chain seq x y z
N MET A 1 -15.79 -18.00 4.72
CA MET A 1 -15.58 -16.80 3.89
C MET A 1 -14.15 -16.87 3.38
N ASN A 2 -13.88 -16.49 2.13
CA ASN A 2 -12.49 -16.42 1.65
C ASN A 2 -11.91 -15.11 2.17
N ASP A 3 -11.28 -15.21 3.34
CA ASP A 3 -10.87 -14.15 4.28
C ASP A 3 -9.54 -13.45 3.92
N ASP A 4 -9.31 -13.04 2.66
CA ASP A 4 -8.06 -12.33 2.28
C ASP A 4 -8.27 -10.87 1.86
N ASP A 5 -9.42 -10.27 2.22
CA ASP A 5 -9.59 -8.82 2.11
C ASP A 5 -8.95 -8.16 3.33
N ILE A 6 -7.70 -7.71 3.17
CA ILE A 6 -6.93 -7.04 4.23
C ILE A 6 -7.01 -5.55 4.01
N PRO A 7 -7.88 -4.86 4.78
CA PRO A 7 -8.07 -3.45 4.61
C PRO A 7 -6.90 -2.67 5.25
N PRO A 8 -6.64 -1.45 4.77
CA PRO A 8 -5.78 -0.52 5.47
C PRO A 8 -6.27 -0.28 6.93
N PRO A 9 -5.38 0.00 7.88
CA PRO A 9 -3.96 0.29 7.71
C PRO A 9 -3.07 -0.96 7.88
N ILE A 10 -3.54 -2.15 7.50
CA ILE A 10 -2.72 -3.37 7.51
C ILE A 10 -2.04 -3.52 6.15
N CYS A 11 -0.75 -3.88 6.14
CA CYS A 11 -0.06 -4.15 4.88
C CYS A 11 -0.57 -5.46 4.25
N TYR A 12 -1.03 -5.39 3.01
CA TYR A 12 -1.56 -6.53 2.25
C TYR A 12 -0.55 -7.69 2.08
N ILE A 13 0.76 -7.38 2.05
CA ILE A 13 1.83 -8.36 1.83
C ILE A 13 2.30 -8.98 3.14
N CYS A 14 2.80 -8.19 4.08
CA CYS A 14 3.37 -8.71 5.33
C CYS A 14 2.37 -8.86 6.49
N LYS A 15 1.11 -8.44 6.28
CA LYS A 15 -0.01 -8.51 7.23
C LYS A 15 0.25 -7.79 8.58
N LYS A 16 1.26 -6.92 8.65
CA LYS A 16 1.54 -6.08 9.83
C LYS A 16 0.60 -4.89 9.88
N ASP A 17 0.19 -4.51 11.10
CA ASP A 17 -0.64 -3.34 11.38
C ASP A 17 0.20 -2.05 11.44
N PHE A 18 -0.27 -0.98 10.80
CA PHE A 18 0.36 0.35 10.78
C PHE A 18 -0.61 1.46 11.23
N LYS A 19 -1.58 1.16 12.11
CA LYS A 19 -2.57 2.13 12.60
C LYS A 19 -1.96 3.40 13.19
N GLU A 20 -0.78 3.28 13.82
CA GLU A 20 -0.03 4.42 14.37
C GLU A 20 0.98 5.05 13.39
N LYS A 21 1.18 4.44 12.21
CA LYS A 21 2.22 4.79 11.21
C LYS A 21 1.67 4.76 9.79
N VAL A 22 0.47 5.30 9.61
CA VAL A 22 -0.26 5.29 8.33
C VAL A 22 0.48 6.05 7.21
N ASP A 23 1.38 6.97 7.57
CA ASP A 23 2.29 7.70 6.67
C ASP A 23 3.34 6.81 5.97
N ARG A 24 3.53 5.58 6.48
CA ARG A 24 4.45 4.57 5.94
C ARG A 24 3.77 3.57 5.00
N LEU A 25 2.51 3.82 4.66
CA LEU A 25 1.71 3.00 3.76
C LEU A 25 1.53 3.71 2.40
N TYR A 26 1.47 2.89 1.37
CA TYR A 26 1.08 3.22 0.00
C TYR A 26 -0.28 2.60 -0.26
N TYR A 27 -1.24 3.42 -0.67
CA TYR A 27 -2.64 3.06 -0.81
C TYR A 27 -3.01 2.88 -2.28
N CYS A 28 -3.87 1.90 -2.54
CA CYS A 28 -4.52 1.73 -3.84
C CYS A 28 -6.01 1.98 -3.70
N ILE A 29 -6.66 2.45 -4.78
CA ILE A 29 -8.10 2.71 -4.82
C ILE A 29 -8.97 1.46 -4.62
N CYS A 30 -8.39 0.26 -4.75
CA CYS A 30 -9.06 -1.01 -4.48
C CYS A 30 -9.07 -1.43 -3.00
N ASP A 31 -8.91 -0.44 -2.10
CA ASP A 31 -8.95 -0.57 -0.64
C ASP A 31 -7.88 -1.54 -0.08
N ILE A 32 -6.63 -1.41 -0.54
CA ILE A 32 -5.48 -2.06 0.12
C ILE A 32 -4.35 -1.07 0.41
N ALA A 33 -3.47 -1.47 1.32
CA ALA A 33 -2.25 -0.74 1.61
C ALA A 33 -1.01 -1.65 1.56
N VAL A 34 0.12 -1.09 1.13
CA VAL A 34 1.43 -1.74 1.13
C VAL A 34 2.41 -0.90 1.93
N CYS A 35 3.19 -1.48 2.84
CA CYS A 35 4.15 -0.72 3.63
C CYS A 35 5.44 -0.43 2.84
N ASN A 36 6.20 0.56 3.29
CA ASN A 36 7.48 0.93 2.69
C ASN A 36 8.51 -0.20 2.60
N ASP A 37 8.45 -1.21 3.47
CA ASP A 37 9.34 -2.37 3.36
C ASP A 37 8.93 -3.28 2.19
N CYS A 38 7.62 -3.48 2.00
CA CYS A 38 7.09 -4.37 0.97
C CYS A 38 6.95 -3.70 -0.39
N ILE A 39 6.93 -2.35 -0.44
CA ILE A 39 6.73 -1.61 -1.70
C ILE A 39 7.81 -1.95 -2.73
N ASN A 40 9.04 -2.21 -2.30
CA ASN A 40 10.15 -2.55 -3.20
C ASN A 40 9.91 -3.85 -3.98
N SER A 41 9.08 -4.77 -3.48
CA SER A 41 8.73 -6.01 -4.17
C SER A 41 7.68 -5.84 -5.26
N VAL A 42 6.94 -4.72 -5.22
CA VAL A 42 5.85 -4.41 -6.17
C VAL A 42 6.09 -3.12 -6.96
N LYS A 43 7.18 -2.41 -6.66
CA LYS A 43 7.67 -1.23 -7.36
C LYS A 43 8.06 -1.62 -8.79
N LYS A 44 7.51 -0.92 -9.77
CA LYS A 44 7.80 -1.16 -11.20
C LYS A 44 8.95 -0.30 -11.68
N ASN A 45 9.00 0.95 -11.23
CA ASN A 45 10.04 1.93 -11.54
C ASN A 45 10.12 2.96 -10.39
N ASP A 46 10.94 4.01 -10.54
CA ASP A 46 11.16 5.01 -9.48
C ASP A 46 9.95 5.86 -9.08
N THR A 47 8.91 5.89 -9.90
CA THR A 47 7.71 6.71 -9.67
C THR A 47 6.43 5.91 -9.50
N THR A 48 6.40 4.63 -9.89
CA THR A 48 5.18 3.81 -9.87
C THR A 48 5.37 2.40 -9.29
N TRP A 49 4.28 1.87 -8.76
CA TRP A 49 4.17 0.50 -8.25
C TRP A 49 2.90 -0.17 -8.75
N LEU A 50 2.92 -1.50 -8.83
CA LEU A 50 1.76 -2.30 -9.24
C LEU A 50 1.05 -2.85 -8.00
N CYS A 51 -0.25 -2.61 -7.91
CA CYS A 51 -1.05 -3.14 -6.83
C CYS A 51 -1.06 -4.69 -6.86
N PRO A 52 -0.66 -5.40 -5.79
CA PRO A 52 -0.65 -6.86 -5.77
C PRO A 52 -2.05 -7.51 -5.78
N LYS A 53 -3.13 -6.74 -5.57
CA LYS A 53 -4.51 -7.22 -5.61
C LYS A 53 -5.17 -7.03 -6.98
N CYS A 54 -5.09 -5.82 -7.56
CA CYS A 54 -5.78 -5.47 -8.80
C CYS A 54 -4.85 -5.26 -10.01
N ASN A 55 -3.52 -5.32 -9.83
CA ASN A 55 -2.50 -5.03 -10.84
C ASN A 55 -2.56 -3.62 -11.44
N GLU A 56 -3.29 -2.68 -10.83
CA GLU A 56 -3.30 -1.30 -11.26
C GLU A 56 -1.97 -0.61 -10.96
N GLU A 57 -1.53 0.25 -11.88
CA GLU A 57 -0.33 1.06 -11.71
C GLU A 57 -0.66 2.32 -10.91
N ASN A 58 0.00 2.48 -9.77
CA ASN A 58 -0.21 3.57 -8.84
C ASN A 58 1.07 4.41 -8.76
N ASN A 59 0.95 5.73 -8.68
CA ASN A 59 2.09 6.62 -8.44
C ASN A 59 2.52 6.53 -6.96
N LEU A 60 3.82 6.38 -6.69
CA LEU A 60 4.38 6.22 -5.34
C LEU A 60 4.17 7.43 -4.44
N GLU A 61 4.25 8.65 -4.97
CA GLU A 61 4.10 9.87 -4.18
C GLU A 61 2.62 10.12 -3.86
N GLU A 62 1.76 10.05 -4.87
CA GLU A 62 0.31 10.27 -4.75
C GLU A 62 -0.38 9.20 -3.90
N SER A 63 0.15 7.98 -3.88
CA SER A 63 -0.42 6.88 -3.08
C SER A 63 -0.06 6.96 -1.60
N ARG A 64 0.75 7.93 -1.15
CA ARG A 64 1.04 8.11 0.27
C ARG A 64 0.08 9.11 0.91
N LEU A 65 -0.37 8.80 2.12
CA LEU A 65 -1.03 9.79 2.96
C LEU A 65 0.02 10.75 3.54
N ILE A 66 0.31 11.83 2.82
CA ILE A 66 1.06 12.95 3.37
C ILE A 66 0.09 13.76 4.23
N ARG A 67 0.31 13.79 5.55
CA ARG A 67 -0.40 14.74 6.41
C ARG A 67 0.29 16.10 6.27
N PRO A 68 -0.41 17.17 5.85
CA PRO A 68 0.13 18.51 6.02
C PRO A 68 0.33 18.78 7.52
N GLU A 69 1.52 19.26 7.86
CA GLU A 69 1.92 19.72 9.19
C GLU A 69 1.18 20.98 9.64
#